data_AF-A0A1U8BDM2-F1
#
_entry.id   AF-A0A1U8BDM2-F1
#
_cell.length_a   1.000
_cell.length_b   1.000
_cell.length_c   1.000
_cell.angle_alpha   90.00
_cell.angle_beta   90.00
_cell.angle_gamma   90.00
#
_symmetry.space_group_name_H-M   'P 1'
#
loop_
_entity.id
_entity.type
_entity.pdbx_description
1 polymer ?
#
loop_
_entity_poly.entity_id
_entity_poly.type
_entity_poly.pdbx_seq_one_letter_code
_entity_poly.pdbx_strand_id
1 'polypeptide(L)'
;MAESGAPGTPESVHSGEQGGGGAQSGGTGPREQDRFLPIANISRIMKKVIPPNGKIAKDAKDCVQECVSEFISFITSEASDKCQREKRKTINGDDLLWAMATLGFEDYIAPLKMYLQLYREMEGDSKGSRGADQSGKNDGWSGIV
;
A
#
# COMPACT_ATOMS: atom_id res chain seq x y z
N MET A 1 -68.84 -8.13 57.90
CA MET A 1 -67.75 -8.75 58.70
C MET A 1 -66.68 -9.18 57.72
N ALA A 2 -65.44 -8.70 57.92
CA ALA A 2 -64.20 -9.01 57.17
C ALA A 2 -64.24 -8.68 55.65
N GLU A 3 -63.19 -8.22 54.98
CA GLU A 3 -61.74 -8.28 55.20
C GLU A 3 -61.04 -7.22 54.30
N SER A 4 -59.83 -6.80 54.73
CA SER A 4 -58.61 -6.31 54.02
C SER A 4 -58.63 -5.97 52.51
N GLY A 5 -57.81 -5.07 51.94
CA GLY A 5 -56.50 -4.43 52.23
C GLY A 5 -56.12 -3.64 50.95
N ALA A 6 -55.18 -2.69 50.85
CA ALA A 6 -53.86 -2.51 51.43
C ALA A 6 -53.40 -1.04 51.27
N PRO A 7 -52.41 -0.54 52.03
CA PRO A 7 -51.70 0.71 51.71
C PRO A 7 -50.23 0.49 51.35
N GLY A 8 -49.74 1.33 50.42
CA GLY A 8 -48.42 1.96 50.47
C GLY A 8 -47.17 1.13 50.14
N THR A 9 -46.59 1.40 48.97
CA THR A 9 -45.21 1.01 48.61
C THR A 9 -44.18 1.85 49.37
N PRO A 10 -43.08 1.26 49.88
CA PRO A 10 -41.86 2.01 50.20
C PRO A 10 -40.87 2.00 49.04
N GLU A 11 -40.30 3.17 48.74
CA GLU A 11 -39.16 3.36 47.86
C GLU A 11 -37.91 2.65 48.43
N SER A 12 -37.12 2.02 47.55
CA SER A 12 -35.79 1.50 47.89
C SER A 12 -34.77 1.97 46.86
N VAL A 13 -33.74 2.62 47.39
CA VAL A 13 -32.58 3.17 46.70
C VAL A 13 -31.51 2.08 46.64
N HIS A 14 -30.93 1.80 45.48
CA HIS A 14 -29.62 1.13 45.40
C HIS A 14 -28.83 1.48 44.12
N SER A 15 -27.79 2.28 44.34
CA SER A 15 -26.40 2.15 43.87
C SER A 15 -26.10 1.56 42.48
N GLY A 16 -25.58 2.44 41.61
CA GLY A 16 -24.24 2.32 40.99
C GLY A 16 -24.00 1.24 39.94
N GLU A 17 -23.74 1.66 38.69
CA GLU A 17 -22.62 1.12 37.93
C GLU A 17 -22.18 2.12 36.83
N GLN A 18 -20.87 2.30 36.72
CA GLN A 18 -20.19 3.08 35.69
C GLN A 18 -20.28 2.34 34.35
N GLY A 19 -21.08 2.86 33.42
CA GLY A 19 -21.04 2.46 32.01
C GLY A 19 -20.09 3.36 31.23
N GLY A 20 -18.84 2.93 31.12
CA GLY A 20 -17.76 3.63 30.41
C GLY A 20 -18.13 4.01 28.98
N GLY A 21 -17.61 5.17 28.57
CA GLY A 21 -17.75 5.71 27.23
C GLY A 21 -17.35 4.69 26.18
N GLY A 22 -18.30 4.36 25.31
CA GLY A 22 -18.04 3.72 24.02
C GLY A 22 -17.26 4.68 23.14
N ALA A 23 -15.95 4.77 23.39
CA ALA A 23 -15.01 5.21 22.38
C ALA A 23 -15.15 4.23 21.22
N GLN A 24 -15.89 4.64 20.19
CA GLN A 24 -15.68 4.13 18.84
C GLN A 24 -14.20 4.32 18.55
N SER A 25 -13.43 3.26 18.78
CA SER A 25 -12.06 3.14 18.30
C SER A 25 -12.14 3.40 16.81
N GLY A 26 -11.64 4.57 16.41
CA GLY A 26 -11.68 5.02 15.03
C GLY A 26 -11.14 3.93 14.13
N GLY A 27 -11.96 3.52 13.17
CA GLY A 27 -11.53 2.66 12.09
C GLY A 27 -10.44 3.36 11.31
N THR A 28 -9.18 3.10 11.67
CA THR A 28 -7.98 3.49 10.93
C THR A 28 -7.47 2.32 10.08
N GLY A 29 -8.37 1.42 9.69
CA GLY A 29 -8.13 0.55 8.55
C GLY A 29 -8.14 1.40 7.28
N PRO A 30 -7.23 1.16 6.32
CA PRO A 30 -7.34 1.76 4.99
C PRO A 30 -8.76 1.50 4.48
N ARG A 31 -9.43 2.53 3.95
CA ARG A 31 -10.75 2.31 3.36
C ARG A 31 -10.54 1.33 2.22
N GLU A 32 -11.51 0.47 1.97
CA GLU A 32 -11.39 -0.54 0.92
C GLU A 32 -11.01 0.05 -0.44
N GLN A 33 -11.51 1.25 -0.74
CA GLN A 33 -11.15 2.02 -1.94
C GLN A 33 -9.67 2.43 -2.00
N ASP A 34 -8.99 2.62 -0.87
CA ASP A 34 -7.57 3.01 -0.84
C ASP A 34 -6.67 1.84 -1.33
N ARG A 35 -7.20 0.60 -1.40
CA ARG A 35 -6.51 -0.59 -1.91
C ARG A 35 -6.59 -0.76 -3.42
N PHE A 36 -7.50 -0.05 -4.09
CA PHE A 36 -7.79 -0.22 -5.51
C PHE A 36 -7.08 0.83 -6.35
N LEU A 37 -6.53 0.40 -7.49
CA LEU A 37 -6.04 1.33 -8.50
C LEU A 37 -7.22 2.07 -9.15
N PRO A 38 -7.03 3.32 -9.61
CA PRO A 38 -8.09 4.06 -10.28
C PRO A 38 -8.68 3.29 -11.47
N ILE A 39 -10.01 3.12 -11.49
CA ILE A 39 -10.72 2.34 -12.53
C ILE A 39 -10.43 2.86 -13.95
N ALA A 40 -10.16 4.16 -14.09
CA ALA A 40 -9.78 4.78 -15.36
C ALA A 40 -8.45 4.23 -15.91
N ASN A 41 -7.47 3.97 -15.05
CA ASN A 41 -6.18 3.40 -15.44
C ASN A 41 -6.33 1.94 -15.85
N ILE A 42 -7.10 1.16 -15.07
CA ILE A 42 -7.46 -0.23 -15.40
C ILE A 42 -8.16 -0.28 -16.77
N SER A 43 -9.21 0.51 -16.96
CA SER A 43 -9.97 0.54 -18.22
C SER A 43 -9.10 0.93 -19.42
N ARG A 44 -8.12 1.83 -19.25
CA ARG A 44 -7.19 2.24 -20.32
C ARG A 44 -6.27 1.10 -20.73
N ILE A 45 -5.76 0.32 -19.78
CA ILE A 45 -4.88 -0.83 -20.06
C ILE A 45 -5.66 -1.96 -20.71
N MET A 46 -6.80 -2.34 -20.14
CA MET A 46 -7.66 -3.39 -20.72
C MET A 46 -8.03 -3.07 -22.18
N LYS A 47 -8.26 -1.79 -22.50
CA LYS A 47 -8.58 -1.36 -23.86
C LYS A 47 -7.48 -1.59 -24.88
N LYS A 48 -6.21 -1.72 -24.49
CA LYS A 48 -5.08 -1.93 -25.41
C LYS A 48 -5.12 -3.27 -26.14
N VAL A 49 -5.77 -4.28 -25.55
CA VAL A 49 -5.89 -5.63 -26.12
C VAL A 49 -7.26 -5.89 -26.75
N ILE A 50 -8.12 -4.87 -26.81
CA ILE A 50 -9.47 -4.95 -27.35
C ILE A 50 -9.54 -4.13 -28.65
N PRO A 51 -10.30 -4.57 -29.67
CA PRO A 51 -10.50 -3.79 -30.89
C PRO A 51 -11.00 -2.36 -30.62
N PRO A 52 -10.73 -1.39 -31.51
CA PRO A 52 -11.03 0.03 -31.29
C PRO A 52 -12.49 0.30 -30.87
N ASN A 53 -13.44 -0.38 -31.52
CA ASN A 53 -14.88 -0.28 -31.28
C ASN A 53 -15.41 -1.22 -30.19
N GLY A 54 -14.58 -2.11 -29.63
CA GLY A 54 -14.99 -3.04 -28.59
C GLY A 54 -15.48 -2.31 -27.34
N LYS A 55 -16.33 -2.93 -26.53
CA LYS A 55 -16.79 -2.35 -25.25
C LYS A 55 -16.40 -3.29 -24.11
N ILE A 56 -16.11 -2.72 -22.95
CA ILE A 56 -15.79 -3.47 -21.73
C ILE A 56 -16.94 -3.19 -20.76
N ALA A 57 -17.61 -4.26 -20.31
CA ALA A 57 -18.67 -4.17 -19.31
C ALA A 57 -18.14 -3.57 -18.00
N LYS A 58 -19.02 -2.94 -17.21
CA LYS A 58 -18.66 -2.40 -15.90
C LYS A 58 -18.13 -3.50 -14.98
N ASP A 59 -18.86 -4.61 -14.87
CA ASP A 59 -18.52 -5.73 -13.99
C ASP A 59 -17.15 -6.36 -14.35
N ALA A 60 -16.79 -6.38 -15.64
CA ALA A 60 -15.48 -6.82 -16.07
C ALA A 60 -14.35 -5.88 -15.62
N LYS A 61 -14.59 -4.57 -15.55
CA LYS A 61 -13.60 -3.60 -15.04
C LYS A 61 -13.45 -3.74 -13.53
N ASP A 62 -14.55 -3.90 -12.81
CA ASP A 62 -14.56 -4.06 -11.36
C ASP A 62 -13.86 -5.36 -10.96
N CYS A 63 -14.17 -6.47 -11.63
CA CYS A 63 -13.49 -7.75 -11.45
C CYS A 63 -11.97 -7.65 -11.68
N VAL A 64 -11.54 -7.02 -12.78
CA VAL A 64 -10.10 -6.84 -13.03
C VAL A 64 -9.45 -5.90 -12.01
N GLN A 65 -10.16 -4.89 -11.52
CA GLN A 65 -9.66 -4.00 -10.46
C GLN A 65 -9.38 -4.78 -9.17
N GLU A 66 -10.29 -5.65 -8.77
CA GLU A 66 -10.11 -6.56 -7.62
C GLU A 66 -8.94 -7.53 -7.87
N CYS A 67 -8.90 -8.18 -9.02
CA CYS A 67 -7.83 -9.13 -9.39
C CYS A 67 -6.45 -8.47 -9.38
N VAL A 68 -6.32 -7.21 -9.81
CA VAL A 68 -5.02 -6.52 -9.83
C VAL A 68 -4.54 -6.22 -8.41
N SER A 69 -5.44 -5.84 -7.49
CA SER A 69 -5.08 -5.64 -6.09
C SER A 69 -4.67 -6.96 -5.42
N GLU A 70 -5.37 -8.05 -5.74
CA GLU A 70 -4.98 -9.38 -5.29
C GLU A 70 -3.63 -9.81 -5.89
N PHE A 71 -3.40 -9.58 -7.18
CA PHE A 71 -2.13 -9.87 -7.84
C PHE A 71 -0.95 -9.15 -7.18
N ILE A 72 -1.09 -7.85 -6.86
CA ILE A 72 -0.06 -7.11 -6.13
C ILE A 72 0.21 -7.77 -4.77
N SER A 73 -0.84 -8.11 -4.02
CA SER A 73 -0.73 -8.74 -2.71
C SER A 73 -0.10 -10.14 -2.79
N PHE A 74 -0.43 -10.91 -3.82
CA PHE A 74 0.08 -12.26 -4.07
C PHE A 74 1.57 -12.26 -4.35
N ILE A 75 2.02 -11.47 -5.33
CA ILE A 75 3.44 -11.39 -5.70
C ILE A 75 4.27 -10.83 -4.53
N THR A 76 3.76 -9.79 -3.87
CA THR A 76 4.50 -9.14 -2.78
C THR A 76 4.60 -10.03 -1.53
N SER A 77 3.60 -10.86 -1.26
CA SER A 77 3.66 -11.87 -0.19
C SER A 77 4.78 -12.88 -0.45
N GLU A 78 4.86 -13.46 -1.65
CA GLU A 78 5.89 -14.44 -2.00
C GLU A 78 7.31 -13.83 -1.96
N ALA A 79 7.46 -12.60 -2.45
CA ALA A 79 8.72 -11.85 -2.38
C ALA A 79 9.11 -11.50 -0.92
N SER A 80 8.12 -11.14 -0.09
CA SER A 80 8.30 -10.89 1.34
C SER A 80 8.81 -12.15 2.04
N ASP A 81 8.20 -13.31 1.78
CA ASP A 81 8.59 -14.57 2.39
C ASP A 81 10.05 -14.92 2.06
N LYS A 82 10.48 -14.76 0.80
CA LYS A 82 11.90 -14.91 0.44
C LYS A 82 12.81 -13.95 1.19
N CYS A 83 12.46 -12.67 1.20
CA CYS A 83 13.22 -11.63 1.88
C CYS A 83 13.41 -11.96 3.38
N GLN A 84 12.33 -12.39 4.04
CA GLN A 84 12.34 -12.76 5.44
C GLN A 84 13.15 -14.03 5.72
N ARG A 85 13.05 -15.07 4.87
CA ARG A 85 13.91 -16.28 4.96
C ARG A 85 15.39 -15.94 4.87
N GLU A 86 15.74 -14.93 4.07
CA GLU A 86 17.10 -14.40 3.95
C GLU A 86 17.49 -13.41 5.08
N LYS A 87 16.66 -13.29 6.13
CA LYS A 87 16.86 -12.40 7.29
C LYS A 87 16.98 -10.91 6.91
N ARG A 88 16.38 -10.51 5.78
CA ARG A 88 16.29 -9.11 5.36
C ARG A 88 14.94 -8.52 5.77
N LYS A 89 14.92 -7.20 5.97
CA LYS A 89 13.70 -6.43 6.30
C LYS A 89 13.16 -5.61 5.12
N THR A 90 13.92 -5.55 4.03
CA THR A 90 13.60 -4.72 2.86
C THR A 90 13.59 -5.61 1.63
N ILE A 91 12.41 -5.70 1.00
CA ILE A 91 12.21 -6.37 -0.28
C ILE A 91 12.94 -5.57 -1.36
N ASN A 92 13.68 -6.25 -2.24
CA ASN A 92 14.35 -5.62 -3.37
C ASN A 92 13.82 -6.16 -4.71
N GLY A 93 14.34 -5.63 -5.83
CA GLY A 93 13.92 -6.06 -7.17
C GLY A 93 14.23 -7.53 -7.48
N ASP A 94 15.29 -8.09 -6.89
CA ASP A 94 15.68 -9.49 -7.12
C ASP A 94 14.72 -10.47 -6.41
N ASP A 95 14.11 -10.05 -5.30
CA ASP A 95 13.03 -10.81 -4.64
C ASP A 95 11.78 -10.89 -5.51
N LEU A 96 11.40 -9.78 -6.15
CA LEU A 96 10.26 -9.75 -7.07
C LEU A 96 10.51 -10.62 -8.30
N LEU A 97 11.72 -10.57 -8.88
CA LEU A 97 12.08 -11.44 -10.00
C LEU A 97 12.01 -12.92 -9.62
N TRP A 98 12.47 -13.27 -8.42
CA TRP A 98 12.35 -14.65 -7.93
C TRP A 98 10.89 -15.05 -7.74
N ALA A 99 10.06 -14.21 -7.10
CA ALA A 99 8.65 -14.49 -6.87
C ALA A 99 7.90 -14.69 -8.19
N MET A 100 8.12 -13.85 -9.19
CA MET A 100 7.52 -14.01 -10.52
C MET A 100 7.87 -15.35 -11.16
N ALA A 101 9.12 -15.81 -11.04
CA ALA A 101 9.53 -17.10 -11.59
C ALA A 101 8.91 -18.28 -10.81
N THR A 102 8.93 -18.21 -9.48
CA THR A 102 8.35 -19.26 -8.61
C THR A 102 6.85 -19.44 -8.84
N LEU A 103 6.13 -18.35 -9.12
CA LEU A 103 4.69 -18.35 -9.29
C LEU A 103 4.22 -18.63 -10.73
N GLY A 104 5.13 -18.92 -11.66
CA GLY A 104 4.80 -19.28 -13.04
C GLY A 104 4.55 -18.10 -13.98
N PHE A 105 5.15 -16.94 -13.70
CA PHE A 105 5.11 -15.74 -14.55
C PHE A 105 6.44 -15.52 -15.30
N GLU A 106 7.05 -16.58 -15.82
CA GLU A 106 8.38 -16.57 -16.43
C GLU A 106 8.50 -15.61 -17.62
N ASP A 107 7.41 -15.45 -18.39
CA ASP A 107 7.34 -14.54 -19.54
C ASP A 107 7.58 -13.07 -19.14
N TYR A 108 7.39 -12.72 -17.86
CA TYR A 108 7.65 -11.38 -17.34
C TYR A 108 9.09 -11.16 -16.88
N ILE A 109 9.90 -12.22 -16.73
CA ILE A 109 11.24 -12.12 -16.12
C ILE A 109 12.20 -11.31 -16.98
N ALA A 110 12.28 -11.61 -18.28
CA ALA A 110 13.15 -10.88 -19.20
C ALA A 110 12.84 -9.38 -19.25
N PRO A 111 11.58 -8.94 -19.48
CA PRO A 111 11.28 -7.50 -19.49
C PRO A 111 11.49 -6.83 -18.12
N LEU A 112 11.19 -7.51 -17.01
CA LEU A 112 11.39 -6.95 -15.67
C LEU A 112 12.89 -6.78 -15.33
N LYS A 113 13.75 -7.70 -15.77
CA LYS A 113 15.21 -7.55 -15.61
C LYS A 113 15.74 -6.32 -16.34
N MET A 114 15.30 -6.10 -17.59
CA MET A 114 15.66 -4.91 -18.34
C MET A 114 15.20 -3.63 -17.63
N TYR A 115 13.95 -3.62 -17.13
CA TYR A 115 13.43 -2.48 -16.39
C TYR A 115 14.22 -2.19 -15.11
N LEU A 116 14.54 -3.23 -14.32
CA LEU A 116 15.32 -3.09 -13.09
C LEU A 116 16.73 -2.54 -13.36
N GLN A 117 17.37 -2.96 -14.46
CA GLN A 117 18.65 -2.42 -14.87
C GLN A 117 18.56 -0.92 -15.19
N LEU A 118 17.62 -0.54 -16.07
CA LEU A 118 17.41 0.87 -16.44
C LEU A 118 17.08 1.75 -15.23
N TYR A 119 16.29 1.24 -14.28
CA TYR A 119 15.99 1.93 -13.03
C TYR A 119 17.26 2.20 -12.20
N ARG A 120 18.14 1.20 -12.07
CA ARG A 120 19.41 1.33 -11.34
C ARG A 120 20.37 2.32 -12.00
N GLU A 121 20.42 2.35 -13.32
CA GLU A 121 21.21 3.33 -14.08
C GLU A 121 20.71 4.76 -13.83
N MET A 122 19.38 4.98 -13.90
CA MET A 122 18.77 6.29 -13.69
C MET A 122 18.90 6.80 -12.24
N GLU A 123 18.73 5.92 -11.24
CA GLU A 123 18.94 6.30 -9.83
C GLU A 123 20.42 6.50 -9.48
N GLY A 124 21.32 5.75 -10.13
CA GLY A 124 22.76 5.90 -9.99
C GLY A 124 23.25 7.27 -10.44
N ASP A 125 22.74 7.76 -11.57
CA ASP A 125 23.09 9.08 -12.12
C ASP A 125 22.57 10.24 -11.25
N SER A 126 21.41 10.05 -10.61
CA SER A 126 20.82 11.02 -9.67
C SER A 126 21.63 11.20 -8.37
N LYS A 127 22.43 10.19 -7.97
CA LYS A 127 23.33 10.26 -6.82
C LYS A 127 24.76 10.73 -7.18
N GLY A 128 25.12 10.76 -8.46
CA GLY A 128 26.44 11.19 -8.95
C GLY A 128 26.66 12.71 -9.02
N SER A 129 25.60 13.52 -8.99
CA SER A 129 25.69 14.98 -9.22
C SER A 129 25.72 15.88 -7.95
N ARG A 130 25.91 15.32 -6.75
CA ARG A 130 25.97 16.11 -5.49
C ARG A 130 27.31 16.05 -4.73
N GLY A 131 28.39 15.67 -5.41
CA GLY A 131 29.67 15.40 -4.74
C GLY A 131 30.91 15.86 -5.47
N ALA A 132 30.91 17.03 -6.10
CA ALA A 132 32.15 17.68 -6.54
C ALA A 132 31.94 19.18 -6.83
N ASP A 133 31.99 20.04 -5.79
CA ASP A 133 32.72 21.31 -5.92
C ASP A 133 33.19 21.84 -4.55
N GLN A 134 34.43 21.49 -4.24
CA GLN A 134 35.49 22.30 -3.61
C GLN A 134 35.18 23.14 -2.35
N SER A 135 35.59 22.58 -1.21
CA SER A 135 36.14 23.38 -0.10
C SER A 135 37.63 23.63 -0.40
N GLY A 136 38.08 24.89 -0.46
CA GLY A 136 39.51 25.16 -0.66
C GLY A 136 39.93 26.62 -0.62
N LYS A 137 40.04 27.17 0.59
CA LYS A 137 40.87 28.30 1.05
C LYS A 137 40.67 29.70 0.45
N ASN A 138 40.28 30.59 1.35
CA ASN A 138 40.33 32.04 1.27
C ASN A 138 41.75 32.53 1.61
N ASP A 139 42.48 33.12 0.67
CA ASP A 139 43.66 33.92 0.95
C ASP A 139 43.57 35.22 0.14
N GLY A 140 43.28 36.33 0.84
CA GLY A 140 43.28 37.67 0.25
C GLY A 140 44.69 38.19 0.02
N TRP A 141 44.89 38.89 -1.10
CA TRP A 141 45.88 39.94 -1.20
C TRP A 141 45.40 41.04 -2.15
N SER A 142 45.34 42.25 -1.61
CA SER A 142 44.93 43.49 -2.25
C SER A 142 46.08 44.09 -3.07
N GLY A 143 45.78 44.66 -4.24
CA GLY A 143 46.55 45.77 -4.78
C GLY A 143 46.91 45.72 -6.27
N ILE A 144 46.57 46.83 -6.96
CA ILE A 144 47.48 47.65 -7.80
C ILE A 144 48.06 46.90 -9.02
N VAL A 145 47.67 47.16 -10.28
CA VAL A 145 47.48 48.41 -11.04
C VAL A 145 46.52 48.19 -12.20
#